data_AF-A0A7J4JY00-F1
#
_entry.id   AF-A0A7J4JY00-F1
#
_cell.length_a   1.000
_cell.length_b   1.000
_cell.length_c   1.000
_cell.angle_alpha   90.00
_cell.angle_beta   90.00
_cell.angle_gamma   90.00
#
_symmetry.space_group_name_H-M   'P 1'
#
loop_
_entity.id
_entity.type
_entity.pdbx_description
1 polymer ?
#
loop_
_entity_poly.entity_id
_entity_poly.type
_entity_poly.pdbx_seq_one_letter_code
_entity_poly.pdbx_strand_id
1 'polypeptide(L)' 'GLEIAKSVKSRHDIFRRLLGETGVPEGIAKKDACTLEHNLDPKTINCFGRFIDFLETGLYPGWRKDYEKFREGKK' A
#
# COMPACT_ATOMS: atom_id res chain seq x y z
N GLY A 1 -6.02 3.75 23.84
CA GLY A 1 -4.64 3.44 24.26
C GLY A 1 -3.99 2.42 23.36
N LEU A 2 -4.53 1.20 23.27
CA LEU A 2 -3.95 0.09 22.48
C LEU A 2 -4.32 0.11 20.99
N GLU A 3 -5.56 0.51 20.67
CA GLU A 3 -6.07 0.57 19.29
C GLU A 3 -5.33 1.59 18.42
N ILE A 4 -4.88 2.69 19.01
CA ILE A 4 -4.11 3.74 18.33
C ILE A 4 -2.67 3.26 18.05
N ALA A 5 -2.07 2.48 18.95
CA ALA A 5 -0.72 1.94 18.77
C ALA A 5 -0.67 0.81 17.72
N LYS A 6 -1.72 -0.01 17.61
CA LYS A 6 -1.91 -0.92 16.45
C LYS A 6 -2.08 -0.12 15.16
N SER A 7 -2.80 1.01 15.19
CA SER A 7 -2.98 1.87 14.03
C SER A 7 -1.66 2.49 13.54
N VAL A 8 -0.74 2.90 14.42
CA VAL A 8 0.55 3.50 14.00
C VAL A 8 1.47 2.47 13.33
N LYS A 9 1.60 1.26 13.89
CA LYS A 9 2.34 0.18 13.21
C LYS A 9 1.66 -0.26 11.89
N SER A 10 0.35 -0.08 11.81
CA SER A 10 -0.48 -0.30 10.61
C SER A 10 -0.29 0.78 9.53
N ARG A 11 -0.02 2.04 9.88
CA ARG A 11 0.08 3.16 8.91
C ARG A 11 1.32 3.06 8.02
N HIS A 12 2.49 2.75 8.59
CA HIS A 12 3.69 2.47 7.82
C HIS A 12 3.48 1.27 6.86
N ASP A 13 2.85 0.20 7.38
CA ASP A 13 2.57 -0.99 6.59
C ASP A 13 1.52 -0.77 5.49
N ILE A 14 0.61 0.20 5.62
CA ILE A 14 -0.31 0.58 4.54
C ILE A 14 0.48 1.10 3.34
N PHE A 15 1.36 2.08 3.54
CA PHE A 15 2.12 2.65 2.42
C PHE A 15 3.17 1.70 1.87
N ARG A 16 3.83 0.91 2.72
CA ARG A 16 4.76 -0.12 2.27
C ARG A 16 4.07 -1.13 1.36
N ARG A 17 2.89 -1.64 1.76
CA ARG A 17 2.08 -2.56 0.95
C ARG A 17 1.57 -1.91 -0.32
N LEU A 18 1.01 -0.69 -0.22
CA LEU A 18 0.54 0.07 -1.38
C LEU A 18 1.64 0.25 -2.44
N LEU A 19 2.81 0.72 -2.02
CA LEU A 19 3.95 0.92 -2.91
C LEU A 19 4.44 -0.41 -3.49
N GLY A 20 4.45 -1.48 -2.70
CA GLY A 20 4.74 -2.83 -3.16
C GLY A 20 3.77 -3.34 -4.23
N GLU A 21 2.46 -3.12 -4.06
CA GLU A 21 1.46 -3.50 -5.07
C GLU A 21 1.59 -2.66 -6.35
N THR A 22 2.07 -1.41 -6.27
CA THR A 22 2.46 -0.63 -7.46
C THR A 22 3.78 -1.08 -8.11
N GLY A 23 4.50 -1.98 -7.43
CA GLY A 23 5.75 -2.59 -7.85
C GLY A 23 7.00 -1.75 -7.60
N VAL A 24 6.95 -0.86 -6.62
CA VAL A 24 8.13 -0.18 -6.07
C VAL A 24 8.98 -1.21 -5.32
N PRO A 25 10.31 -1.25 -5.53
CA PRO A 25 11.20 -2.16 -4.79
C PRO A 25 11.11 -1.96 -3.27
N GLU A 26 11.13 -3.06 -2.50
CA GLU A 26 10.91 -3.06 -1.04
C GLU A 26 11.77 -2.03 -0.29
N GLY A 27 13.04 -1.87 -0.66
CA GLY A 27 13.94 -0.89 -0.03
C GLY A 27 13.49 0.56 -0.24
N ILE A 28 12.96 0.88 -1.41
CA ILE A 28 12.40 2.20 -1.74
C ILE A 28 11.03 2.35 -1.07
N ALA A 29 10.17 1.33 -1.16
CA ALA A 29 8.85 1.32 -0.56
C ALA A 29 8.90 1.60 0.96
N LYS A 30 9.86 0.99 1.67
CA LYS A 30 10.07 1.22 3.09
C LYS A 30 10.51 2.65 3.39
N LYS A 31 11.45 3.19 2.62
CA LYS A 31 11.94 4.56 2.80
C LYS A 31 10.81 5.57 2.57
N ASP A 32 10.08 5.43 1.47
CA ASP A 32 9.04 6.36 1.06
C ASP A 32 7.81 6.26 1.96
N ALA A 33 7.46 5.07 2.45
CA ALA A 33 6.39 4.88 3.42
C ALA A 33 6.61 5.70 4.71
N CYS A 34 7.85 5.75 5.22
CA CYS A 34 8.19 6.62 6.36
C CYS A 34 8.01 8.11 6.04
N THR A 35 8.30 8.54 4.81
CA THR A 35 8.12 9.94 4.41
C THR A 35 6.63 10.28 4.24
N LEU A 36 5.85 9.40 3.61
CA LEU A 36 4.43 9.62 3.37
C LEU A 36 3.62 9.62 4.67
N GLU A 37 3.90 8.71 5.60
CA GLU A 37 3.17 8.62 6.87
C GLU A 37 3.24 9.91 7.69
N HIS A 38 4.39 10.60 7.71
CA HIS A 38 4.57 11.81 8.51
C HIS A 38 3.97 13.07 7.87
N ASN A 39 3.71 13.06 6.56
CA ASN A 39 3.29 14.25 5.82
C ASN A 39 1.82 14.22 5.38
N LEU A 40 1.12 13.10 5.59
CA LEU A 40 -0.26 12.93 5.17
C LEU A 40 -1.24 13.03 6.34
N ASP A 41 -2.39 13.62 6.06
CA ASP A 41 -3.50 13.66 7.00
C ASP A 41 -3.94 12.23 7.40
N PRO A 42 -4.21 11.95 8.69
CA PRO A 42 -4.65 10.62 9.13
C PRO A 42 -5.86 10.07 8.37
N LYS A 43 -6.78 10.93 7.90
CA LYS A 43 -7.93 10.54 7.07
C LYS A 43 -7.48 10.00 5.72
N THR A 44 -6.47 10.63 5.10
CA THR A 44 -5.86 10.16 3.85
C THR A 44 -5.23 8.78 4.03
N ILE A 45 -4.50 8.57 5.13
CA ILE A 45 -3.87 7.28 5.43
C ILE A 45 -4.94 6.18 5.59
N ASN A 46 -6.04 6.49 6.30
CA ASN A 46 -7.15 5.55 6.46
C ASN A 46 -7.86 5.21 5.14
N CYS A 47 -8.03 6.18 4.24
CA CYS A 47 -8.58 5.93 2.90
C CYS A 47 -7.69 4.98 2.10
N PHE A 48 -6.37 5.18 2.10
CA PHE A 48 -5.44 4.26 1.45
C PHE A 48 -5.42 2.87 2.09
N GLY A 49 -5.56 2.79 3.42
CA GLY A 49 -5.71 1.51 4.13
C GLY A 49 -6.89 0.68 3.61
N ARG A 50 -8.07 1.30 3.49
CA ARG A 50 -9.25 0.61 2.94
C ARG A 50 -9.07 0.21 1.48
N PHE A 51 -8.37 1.04 0.70
CA PHE A 51 -8.11 0.75 -0.70
C PHE A 51 -7.18 -0.46 -0.87
N ILE A 52 -6.10 -0.55 -0.08
CA ILE A 52 -5.19 -1.70 -0.14
C ILE A 52 -5.90 -2.98 0.34
N ASP A 53 -6.70 -2.90 1.41
CA ASP A 53 -7.49 -4.05 1.87
C ASP A 53 -8.48 -4.54 0.78
N PHE A 54 -9.07 -3.61 0.02
CA PHE A 54 -9.93 -3.94 -1.14
C PHE A 54 -9.15 -4.60 -2.28
N LEU A 55 -7.93 -4.16 -2.58
CA LEU A 55 -7.07 -4.80 -3.58
C LEU A 55 -6.64 -6.21 -3.15
N GLU A 56 -6.30 -6.39 -1.87
CA GLU A 56 -5.84 -7.66 -1.29
C GLU A 56 -6.96 -8.70 -1.16
N THR A 57 -8.21 -8.26 -0.96
CA THR A 57 -9.39 -9.14 -0.99
C THR A 57 -9.70 -9.71 -2.37
N GLY A 58 -9.02 -9.22 -3.40
CA GLY A 58 -8.97 -9.78 -4.74
C GLY A 58 -10.07 -9.23 -5.63
N LEU A 59 -9.71 -8.30 -6.52
CA LEU A 59 -10.58 -7.83 -7.61
C LEU A 59 -11.11 -9.02 -8.44
N TYR A 60 -10.21 -9.94 -8.77
CA TYR A 60 -10.44 -11.26 -9.38
C TYR A 60 -9.14 -12.09 -9.31
N PRO A 61 -9.20 -13.42 -9.48
CA PRO A 61 -8.00 -14.24 -9.56
C PRO A 61 -7.13 -13.85 -10.76
N GLY A 62 -5.97 -13.25 -10.52
CA GLY A 62 -5.00 -12.90 -11.58
C GLY A 62 -4.68 -11.42 -11.74
N TRP A 63 -5.39 -10.51 -11.06
CA TRP A 63 -5.20 -9.07 -11.21
C TRP A 63 -3.73 -8.61 -11.06
N ARG A 64 -2.97 -9.20 -10.12
CA ARG A 64 -1.54 -8.90 -9.94
C ARG A 64 -0.71 -9.25 -11.18
N LYS A 65 -1.01 -10.38 -11.82
CA LYS A 65 -0.30 -10.82 -13.04
C LYS A 65 -0.62 -9.89 -14.21
N ASP A 66 -1.88 -9.48 -14.33
CA ASP A 66 -2.30 -8.56 -15.39
C ASP A 66 -1.73 -7.16 -15.18
N TYR A 67 -1.68 -6.70 -13.92
CA TYR A 67 -1.03 -5.46 -13.56
C TYR A 67 0.48 -5.49 -13.85
N GLU A 68 1.16 -6.60 -13.56
CA GLU A 68 2.58 -6.74 -13.89
C GLU A 68 2.82 -6.69 -15.40
N LYS A 69 2.02 -7.40 -16.21
CA LYS A 69 2.10 -7.32 -17.68
C LYS A 69 1.89 -5.90 -18.18
N PHE A 70 0.90 -5.19 -17.62
CA PHE A 70 0.64 -3.79 -17.93
C PHE A 70 1.86 -2.90 -17.64
N ARG A 71 2.52 -3.08 -16.49
CA ARG A 71 3.74 -2.35 -16.12
C ARG A 71 4.91 -2.62 -17.06
N GLU A 72 5.05 -3.86 -17.53
CA GLU A 72 6.08 -4.27 -18.49
C GLU A 72 5.78 -3.83 -19.93
N GLY A 73 4.64 -3.17 -20.18
CA GLY A 73 4.21 -2.75 -21.52
C GLY A 73 3.79 -3.92 -22.42
N LYS A 74 3.57 -5.10 -21.85
CA LYS A 74 3.13 -6.31 -22.56
C LYS A 74 1.61 -6.31 -22.56
N LYS A 75 1.01 -5.85 -23.67
CA LYS A 75 -0.43 -6.01 -23.94
C LYS A 75 -0.76 -7.43 -24.36
#